data_AF-A0A2T4PXZ7-F1
#
_entry.id   AF-A0A2T4PXZ7-F1
#
_cell.length_a   1.000
_cell.length_b   1.000
_cell.length_c   1.000
_cell.angle_alpha   90.00
_cell.angle_beta   90.00
_cell.angle_gamma   90.00
#
_symmetry.space_group_name_H-M   'P 1'
#
loop_
_entity.id
_entity.type
_entity.pdbx_description
1 polymer ?
#
loop_
_entity_poly.entity_id
_entity_poly.type
_entity_poly.pdbx_seq_one_letter_code
_entity_poly.pdbx_strand_id
1 'polypeptide(L)' 'MSWEIINNTKFELDFNNLEKDIIILNKINNTQLVYLKYDEKNNTYIVDEIVNGLITEINDNKKSITIYKNVAL' A
#
# COMPACT_ATOMS: atom_id res chain seq x y z
N MET A 1 16.19 11.31 9.48
CA MET A 1 15.38 10.17 9.00
C MET A 1 15.22 10.33 7.51
N SER A 2 15.72 9.38 6.73
CA SER A 2 15.64 9.40 5.27
C SER A 2 14.57 8.41 4.82
N TRP A 3 13.60 8.89 4.05
CA TRP A 3 12.50 8.08 3.51
C TRP A 3 12.67 7.98 2.00
N GLU A 4 12.54 6.77 1.47
CA GLU A 4 12.61 6.51 0.02
C GLU A 4 11.30 5.96 -0.50
N ILE A 5 10.95 6.35 -1.73
CA ILE A 5 9.81 5.79 -2.47
C ILE A 5 10.15 4.36 -2.82
N ILE A 6 9.27 3.43 -2.46
CA ILE A 6 9.45 2.04 -2.87
C ILE A 6 8.92 1.89 -4.30
N ASN A 7 9.85 1.71 -5.25
CA ASN A 7 9.56 1.70 -6.68
C ASN A 7 8.58 0.55 -7.07
N ASN A 8 7.58 0.92 -7.86
CA ASN A 8 6.43 0.16 -8.34
C ASN A 8 6.78 -1.13 -9.12
N THR A 9 8.01 -1.33 -9.58
CA THR A 9 8.42 -2.57 -10.26
C THR A 9 8.64 -3.76 -9.31
N LYS A 10 8.68 -3.53 -8.00
CA LYS A 10 8.98 -4.56 -6.98
C LYS A 10 7.74 -5.10 -6.24
N PHE A 11 6.55 -4.61 -6.57
CA PHE A 11 5.31 -4.98 -5.89
C PHE A 11 4.32 -5.62 -6.84
N GLU A 12 3.49 -6.47 -6.27
CA GLU A 12 2.30 -7.00 -6.92
C GLU A 12 1.08 -6.38 -6.23
N LEU A 13 0.13 -5.91 -7.05
CA LEU A 13 -1.16 -5.42 -6.59
C LEU A 13 -2.15 -6.55 -6.79
N ASP A 14 -2.69 -7.08 -5.70
CA ASP A 14 -3.78 -8.03 -5.75
C ASP A 14 -5.10 -7.28 -5.45
N PHE A 15 -6.04 -7.40 -6.39
CA PHE A 15 -7.40 -6.86 -6.28
C PHE A 15 -8.32 -8.04 -5.97
N ASN A 16 -8.65 -8.21 -4.70
CA ASN A 16 -9.47 -9.34 -4.29
C ASN A 16 -10.92 -9.10 -4.77
N ASN A 17 -11.37 -9.81 -5.81
CA ASN A 17 -12.68 -9.58 -6.43
C ASN A 17 -13.89 -9.97 -5.54
N LEU A 18 -13.66 -10.44 -4.31
CA LEU A 18 -14.70 -10.81 -3.34
C LEU A 18 -15.00 -9.67 -2.35
N GLU A 19 -14.04 -8.79 -2.08
CA GLU A 19 -14.12 -7.69 -1.12
C GLU A 19 -13.21 -6.59 -1.68
N LYS A 20 -13.74 -5.41 -2.04
CA LYS A 20 -13.12 -4.32 -2.86
C LYS A 20 -11.77 -3.77 -2.37
N ASP A 21 -11.16 -4.40 -1.40
CA ASP A 21 -9.91 -4.09 -0.74
C ASP A 21 -8.68 -4.33 -1.64
N ILE A 22 -7.55 -3.75 -1.24
CA ILE A 22 -6.28 -3.87 -1.95
C ILE A 22 -5.24 -4.42 -0.99
N ILE A 23 -4.54 -5.48 -1.42
CA ILE A 23 -3.37 -6.00 -0.72
C ILE A 23 -2.14 -5.69 -1.57
N ILE A 24 -1.12 -5.08 -0.95
CA ILE A 24 0.15 -4.78 -1.60
C ILE A 24 1.20 -5.74 -1.06
N LEU A 25 1.73 -6.59 -1.94
CA LEU A 25 2.71 -7.61 -1.60
C LEU A 25 4.09 -7.26 -2.13
N ASN A 26 5.12 -7.54 -1.34
CA ASN A 26 6.49 -7.60 -1.83
C ASN A 26 6.67 -8.84 -2.69
N LYS A 27 6.94 -8.63 -3.98
CA LYS A 27 7.03 -9.71 -4.98
C LYS A 27 8.19 -10.67 -4.73
N ILE A 28 9.23 -10.26 -4.02
CA ILE A 28 10.44 -11.08 -3.82
C ILE A 28 10.18 -12.19 -2.79
N ASN A 29 9.42 -11.88 -1.73
CA ASN A 29 9.24 -12.75 -0.59
C ASN A 29 7.76 -12.98 -0.22
N ASN A 30 6.82 -12.55 -1.06
CA ASN A 30 5.37 -12.64 -0.87
C ASN A 30 4.88 -12.13 0.49
N THR A 31 5.59 -11.16 1.07
CA THR A 31 5.19 -10.57 2.35
C THR A 31 4.23 -9.41 2.09
N GLN A 32 3.10 -9.39 2.81
CA GLN A 32 2.18 -8.26 2.82
C GLN A 32 2.88 -7.03 3.39
N LEU A 33 2.80 -5.91 2.67
CA LEU A 33 3.34 -4.63 3.09
C LEU A 33 2.24 -3.72 3.65
N VAL A 34 1.11 -3.68 2.95
CA VAL A 34 -0.02 -2.80 3.24
C VAL A 34 -1.30 -3.53 2.87
N TYR A 35 -2.32 -3.41 3.72
CA TYR A 35 -3.69 -3.75 3.41
C TYR A 35 -4.54 -2.48 3.47
N LEU A 36 -5.23 -2.22 2.36
CA LEU A 36 -6.14 -1.10 2.22
C LEU A 36 -7.56 -1.61 2.18
N LYS A 37 -8.34 -1.21 3.18
CA LYS A 37 -9.76 -1.50 3.25
C LYS A 37 -10.54 -0.47 2.46
N TYR A 38 -11.49 -0.93 1.66
CA TYR A 38 -12.38 -0.05 0.93
C TYR A 38 -13.51 0.43 1.85
N ASP A 39 -13.61 1.75 2.02
CA ASP A 39 -14.70 2.41 2.74
C ASP A 39 -15.81 2.77 1.75
N GLU A 40 -16.86 1.94 1.72
CA GLU A 40 -18.01 2.15 0.83
C GLU A 40 -18.74 3.47 1.10
N LYS A 41 -18.73 3.95 2.34
CA LYS A 41 -19.46 5.16 2.74
C LYS A 41 -18.86 6.40 2.08
N ASN A 42 -17.53 6.46 2.04
CA ASN A 42 -16.79 7.59 1.49
C ASN A 42 -16.32 7.32 0.06
N ASN A 43 -16.46 6.08 -0.44
CA ASN A 43 -15.95 5.63 -1.74
C ASN A 43 -14.43 5.87 -1.86
N THR A 44 -13.70 5.57 -0.79
CA THR A 44 -12.24 5.78 -0.66
C THR A 44 -11.56 4.56 -0.05
N TYR A 45 -10.25 4.46 -0.17
CA TYR A 45 -9.45 3.46 0.53
C TYR A 45 -8.87 4.03 1.83
N ILE A 46 -8.87 3.24 2.89
CA ILE A 46 -8.20 3.56 4.14
C ILE A 46 -7.13 2.51 4.44
N VAL A 47 -6.03 2.93 5.07
CA VAL A 47 -5.00 2.00 5.54
C VAL A 47 -5.53 1.29 6.77
N ASP A 48 -5.72 -0.03 6.68
CA ASP A 48 -6.20 -0.87 7.79
C ASP A 48 -5.02 -1.58 8.47
N GLU A 49 -4.07 -2.11 7.69
CA GLU A 49 -2.82 -2.68 8.20
C GLU A 49 -1.58 -2.23 7.40
N ILE A 50 -0.46 -2.06 8.10
CA ILE A 50 0.83 -1.68 7.50
C ILE A 50 2.01 -2.30 8.26
N VAL A 51 3.00 -2.79 7.53
CA VAL A 51 4.25 -3.28 8.13
C VAL A 51 5.02 -2.12 8.78
N ASN A 52 5.55 -2.36 9.98
CA ASN A 52 6.34 -1.37 10.72
C ASN A 52 7.52 -0.83 9.88
N GLY A 53 7.73 0.48 9.91
CA GLY A 53 8.76 1.17 9.13
C GLY A 53 8.32 1.56 7.70
N LEU A 54 7.05 1.36 7.35
CA LEU A 54 6.45 1.86 6.12
C LEU A 54 5.47 3.02 6.40
N ILE A 55 5.33 3.91 5.43
CA ILE A 55 4.26 4.93 5.38
C ILE A 55 3.54 4.77 4.06
N THR A 56 2.21 4.86 4.06
CA THR A 56 1.38 4.79 2.85
C THR A 56 0.62 6.10 2.65
N GLU A 57 0.68 6.65 1.45
CA GLU A 57 -0.07 7.82 1.00
C GLU A 57 -1.01 7.41 -0.13
N ILE A 58 -2.31 7.73 0.01
CA ILE A 58 -3.34 7.43 -0.97
C ILE A 58 -3.77 8.75 -1.63
N ASN A 59 -3.70 8.82 -2.95
CA ASN A 59 -4.13 9.98 -3.71
C ASN A 59 -5.27 9.59 -4.66
N ASP A 60 -6.50 9.84 -4.22
CA ASP A 60 -7.71 9.47 -4.97
C ASP A 60 -7.82 10.23 -6.30
N ASN A 61 -7.42 11.51 -6.34
CA ASN A 61 -7.47 12.33 -7.55
C ASN A 61 -6.57 11.77 -8.66
N LYS A 62 -5.38 11.27 -8.30
CA LYS A 62 -4.42 10.68 -9.24
C LYS A 62 -4.58 9.17 -9.39
N LYS A 63 -5.50 8.56 -8.64
CA LYS A 63 -5.68 7.10 -8.54
C LYS A 63 -4.35 6.38 -8.27
N SER A 64 -3.56 6.89 -7.32
CA SER A 64 -2.22 6.39 -7.03
C SER A 64 -2.02 6.13 -5.54
N ILE A 65 -1.32 5.05 -5.22
CA ILE A 65 -0.87 4.71 -3.87
C ILE A 65 0.66 4.79 -3.86
N THR A 66 1.22 5.54 -2.91
CA THR A 66 2.66 5.66 -2.71
C THR A 66 3.03 5.04 -1.38
N ILE A 67 4.01 4.13 -1.37
CA ILE A 67 4.57 3.58 -0.14
C ILE A 67 5.98 4.13 0.00
N TYR A 68 6.30 4.60 1.20
CA TYR A 68 7.63 5.02 1.61
C TYR A 68 8.20 4.01 2.59
N LYS A 69 9.48 3.70 2.46
CA LYS A 69 10.22 2.90 3.44
C LYS A 69 11.25 3.79 4.13
N ASN A 70 11.37 3.64 5.44
CA ASN A 70 12.47 4.26 6.16
C ASN A 70 13.78 3.54 5.79
N VAL A 71 14.74 4.29 5.28
CA VAL A 71 16.09 3.79 4.93
C VAL A 71 17.17 4.39 5.82
N ALA A 72 16.80 5.04 6.92
CA ALA A 72 17.76 5.43 7.94
C ALA A 72 18.34 4.15 8.57
N LEU A 73 19.60 3.89 8.23
CA LEU A 73 20.50 2.93 8.87
C LEU A 73 20.73 3.29 10.34
#